data_AF-A0A4Q4C122-F1
#
_entry.id   AF-A0A4Q4C122-F1
#
_cell.length_a   1.000
_cell.length_b   1.000
_cell.length_c   1.000
_cell.angle_alpha   90.00
_cell.angle_beta   90.00
_cell.angle_gamma   90.00
#
_symmetry.space_group_name_H-M   'P 1'
#
loop_
_entity.id
_entity.type
_entity.pdbx_description
1 polymer ?
#
loop_
_entity_poly.entity_id
_entity_poly.type
_entity_poly.pdbx_seq_one_letter_code
_entity_poly.pdbx_strand_id
1 'polypeptide(L)' 'TYETELETLSSWMAQPDTRNVIMDPTATRLGFAWFQEPGGKLWWTMLTGA' A
#
# COMPACT_ATOMS: atom_id res chain seq x y z
N THR A 1 15.76 9.44 -4.66
CA THR A 1 15.39 8.72 -3.43
C THR A 1 14.12 7.96 -3.71
N TYR A 2 14.01 6.73 -3.26
CA TYR A 2 12.78 5.96 -3.41
C TYR A 2 11.69 6.50 -2.49
N GLU A 3 10.44 6.38 -2.94
CA GLU A 3 9.27 6.72 -2.14
C GLU A 3 9.28 5.89 -0.85
N THR A 4 9.02 6.52 0.29
CA THR A 4 8.99 5.82 1.59
C THR A 4 7.64 5.14 1.81
N GLU A 5 7.59 4.18 2.74
CA GLU A 5 6.37 3.45 3.08
C GLU A 5 5.19 4.37 3.45
N LEU A 6 5.47 5.42 4.24
CA LEU A 6 4.47 6.41 4.66
C LEU A 6 4.04 7.34 3.51
N GLU A 7 4.95 7.64 2.59
CA GLU A 7 4.66 8.48 1.43
C GLU A 7 3.76 7.71 0.43
N THR A 8 4.07 6.44 0.17
CA THR A 8 3.22 5.56 -0.64
C THR A 8 1.85 5.35 0.01
N LEU A 9 1.79 5.10 1.32
CA LEU A 9 0.51 4.98 2.03
C LEU A 9 -0.30 6.28 1.95
N SER A 10 0.34 7.44 2.09
CA SER A 10 -0.31 8.74 1.96
C SER A 10 -0.90 8.95 0.56
N SER A 11 -0.17 8.53 -0.49
CA SER A 11 -0.64 8.55 -1.88
C SER A 11 -1.85 7.65 -2.11
N TRP A 12 -1.94 6.50 -1.44
CA TRP A 12 -3.12 5.62 -1.48
C TRP A 12 -4.29 6.15 -0.63
N MET A 13 -4.02 6.86 0.46
CA MET A 13 -5.08 7.51 1.25
C MET A 13 -5.71 8.71 0.53
N ALA A 14 -5.00 9.34 -0.41
CA ALA A 14 -5.51 10.44 -1.22
C ALA A 14 -6.48 10.00 -2.32
N GLN A 15 -6.43 8.73 -2.73
CA GLN A 15 -7.26 8.15 -3.78
C GLN A 15 -8.48 7.42 -3.15
N PRO A 16 -9.73 7.84 -3.43
CA PRO A 16 -10.91 7.32 -2.71
C PRO A 16 -11.11 5.81 -2.80
N ASP A 17 -10.83 5.22 -3.96
CA ASP A 17 -10.95 3.79 -4.23
C ASP A 17 -9.95 2.97 -3.41
N THR A 18 -8.68 3.35 -3.38
CA THR A 18 -7.66 2.67 -2.56
C THR A 18 -7.87 2.92 -1.07
N ARG A 19 -8.27 4.13 -0.68
CA ARG A 19 -8.60 4.47 0.71
C ARG A 19 -9.74 3.61 1.25
N ASN A 20 -10.77 3.34 0.43
CA ASN A 20 -11.90 2.53 0.87
C ASN A 20 -11.47 1.10 1.23
N VAL A 21 -10.52 0.52 0.51
CA VAL A 21 -9.95 -0.80 0.83
C VAL A 21 -9.14 -0.75 2.14
N ILE A 22 -8.39 0.33 2.38
CA ILE A 22 -7.60 0.53 3.62
C ILE A 22 -8.50 0.68 4.83
N MET A 23 -9.59 1.45 4.69
CA MET A 23 -10.47 1.84 5.79
C MET A 23 -11.67 0.91 5.96
N ASP A 24 -11.67 -0.26 5.30
CA ASP A 24 -12.74 -1.24 5.40
C ASP A 24 -12.84 -1.75 6.86
N PRO A 25 -13.98 -1.55 7.56
CA PRO A 25 -14.12 -1.97 8.95
C PRO A 25 -14.09 -3.49 9.14
N THR A 26 -14.24 -4.27 8.07
CA THR A 26 -14.15 -5.73 8.09
C THR A 26 -12.72 -6.24 7.93
N ALA A 27 -11.77 -5.40 7.50
CA ALA A 27 -10.37 -5.77 7.38
C ALA A 27 -9.71 -5.85 8.78
N THR A 28 -9.58 -7.07 9.30
CA THR A 28 -8.93 -7.33 10.61
C THR A 28 -7.45 -7.65 10.50
N ARG A 29 -6.95 -7.89 9.28
CA ARG A 29 -5.56 -8.24 8.98
C ARG A 29 -5.00 -7.30 7.93
N LEU A 30 -3.74 -6.91 8.12
CA LEU A 30 -2.99 -6.06 7.20
C LEU A 30 -1.61 -6.67 6.94
N GLY A 31 -1.24 -6.74 5.66
CA GLY A 31 0.11 -7.04 5.21
C GLY A 31 0.62 -5.91 4.31
N PHE A 32 1.86 -5.50 4.52
CA PHE A 32 2.53 -4.48 3.71
C PHE A 32 3.88 -5.03 3.24
N ALA A 33 4.16 -4.92 1.94
CA ALA A 33 5.35 -5.49 1.34
C ALA A 33 5.80 -4.66 0.13
N TRP A 34 7.06 -4.85 -0.24
CA TRP A 34 7.62 -4.26 -1.45
C TRP A 34 8.49 -5.27 -2.20
N PHE A 35 8.62 -5.05 -3.50
CA PHE A 35 9.51 -5.79 -4.37
C PHE A 35 10.26 -4.83 -5.28
N GLN A 36 11.59 -4.95 -5.35
CA GLN A 36 12.41 -4.21 -6.30
C GLN A 36 12.82 -5.12 -7.44
N GLU A 37 12.45 -4.76 -8.66
CA GLU A 37 12.88 -5.51 -9.84
C GLU A 37 14.35 -5.19 -10.19
N PRO A 38 15.05 -6.05 -10.95
CA PRO A 38 16.47 -5.83 -11.30
C PRO A 38 16.77 -4.49 -11.97
N GLY A 39 15.77 -3.90 -12.66
CA GLY A 39 15.87 -2.56 -13.27
C GLY A 39 15.77 -1.40 -12.28
N GLY A 40 15.59 -1.66 -10.99
CA GLY A 40 15.55 -0.68 -9.92
C GLY A 40 14.16 -0.13 -9.57
N LYS A 41 13.12 -0.46 -10.35
CA LYS A 41 11.74 -0.07 -10.04
C LYS A 41 11.25 -0.78 -8.78
N LEU A 42 10.66 -0.01 -7.86
CA LEU A 42 9.98 -0.51 -6.68
C LEU A 42 8.49 -0.69 -6.92
N TRP A 43 7.96 -1.78 -6.41
CA TRP A 43 6.56 -2.14 -6.41
C TRP A 43 6.10 -2.29 -4.97
N TRP A 44 5.09 -1.51 -4.59
CA TRP A 44 4.48 -1.60 -3.28
C TRP A 44 3.21 -2.44 -3.36
N THR A 45 2.95 -3.22 -2.31
CA THR A 45 1.74 -4.03 -2.22
C THR A 45 1.24 -4.03 -0.79
N MET A 46 -0.07 -3.86 -0.65
CA MET A 46 -0.76 -3.97 0.62
C MET A 46 -1.98 -4.87 0.45
N LEU A 47 -2.15 -5.75 1.42
CA LEU A 47 -3.21 -6.75 1.46
C LEU A 47 -4.01 -6.53 2.73
N THR A 48 -5.32 -6.42 2.57
CA THR A 48 -6.28 -6.42 3.68
C THR A 48 -7.04 -7.74 3.68
N GLY A 49 -7.40 -8.23 4.86
CA GLY A 49 -8.16 -9.47 5.01
C GLY A 49 -9.13 -9.42 6.19
N ALA A 50 -10.25 -10.12 6.06
CA ALA A 50 -11.26 -10.30 7.11
C ALA A 50 -10.92 -11.47 8.05
#